data_AF-A0A3N5J4B8-F1
#
_entry.id   AF-A0A3N5J4B8-F1
#
_cell.length_a   1.000
_cell.length_b   1.000
_cell.length_c   1.000
_cell.angle_alpha   90.00
_cell.angle_beta   90.00
_cell.angle_gamma   90.00
#
_symmetry.space_group_name_H-M   'P 1'
#
loop_
_entity.id
_entity.type
_entity.pdbx_description
1 polymer ?
#
loop_
_entity_poly.entity_id
_entity_poly.type
_entity_poly.pdbx_seq_one_letter_code
_entity_poly.pdbx_strand_id
1 'polypeptide(L)'
;GEKTSEEEEPPPPPEEAFSVAQDLELYRDFISEGLEHLDTIEVNLINLEQAPGDKETINAIFRPFHTLKGVSGFLNLQDIHRFSHGVESLLDNARNDKLTINQKMVDFILEAVDLLKKMIFDLRAHIEAGQIGHAEFDLAPYFEKIEWLQQGGAESPAPLQPKEEEAPPPLMGELLSSRGLISPQDIQEALKVQNEQTPGKKLGEILVAEEKIKPRQVIEALRDQKKIAGEFAETTVRWIPTNWTTWWTWWANWSSPRLWCSRTRSSPP
;
A
#
# COMPACT_ATOMS: atom_id res chain seq x y z
N GLY A 1 -54.85 17.70 -25.70
CA GLY A 1 -53.40 17.84 -25.51
C GLY A 1 -53.20 18.75 -24.33
N GLU A 2 -53.11 18.17 -23.14
CA GLU A 2 -52.86 18.90 -21.91
C GLU A 2 -51.34 19.00 -21.75
N LYS A 3 -50.84 20.23 -21.77
CA LYS A 3 -49.44 20.56 -21.60
C LYS A 3 -49.28 20.91 -20.13
N THR A 4 -48.89 19.95 -19.31
CA THR A 4 -48.49 20.20 -17.91
C THR A 4 -47.24 21.06 -17.93
N SER A 5 -47.40 22.31 -17.50
CA SER A 5 -46.33 23.24 -17.19
C SER A 5 -45.58 22.74 -15.95
N GLU A 6 -44.30 22.40 -16.12
CA GLU A 6 -43.35 22.25 -15.02
C GLU A 6 -43.22 23.62 -14.33
N GLU A 7 -43.68 23.72 -13.09
CA GLU A 7 -43.35 24.84 -12.20
C GLU A 7 -41.89 24.66 -11.77
N GLU A 8 -41.02 25.52 -12.31
CA GLU A 8 -39.63 25.65 -11.87
C GLU A 8 -39.64 26.38 -10.51
N GLU A 9 -39.23 25.70 -9.44
CA GLU A 9 -39.17 26.30 -8.10
C GLU A 9 -38.22 27.52 -8.10
N PRO A 10 -38.58 28.60 -7.37
CA PRO A 10 -37.72 29.78 -7.29
C PRO A 10 -36.38 29.43 -6.63
N PRO A 11 -35.26 30.03 -7.10
CA PRO A 11 -33.94 29.73 -6.56
C PRO A 11 -33.86 30.05 -5.06
N PRO A 12 -33.06 29.28 -4.29
CA PRO A 12 -32.95 29.44 -2.85
C PRO A 12 -32.43 30.84 -2.48
N PRO A 13 -32.82 31.39 -1.31
CA PRO A 13 -32.34 32.68 -0.84
C PRO A 13 -30.80 32.70 -0.70
N PRO A 14 -30.16 33.88 -0.80
CA PRO A 14 -28.69 34.00 -0.85
C PRO A 14 -27.95 33.39 0.34
N GLU A 15 -28.54 33.40 1.54
CA GLU A 15 -27.96 32.82 2.75
C GLU A 15 -27.96 31.28 2.71
N GLU A 16 -29.02 30.66 2.19
CA GLU A 16 -29.11 29.21 2.01
C GLU A 16 -28.21 28.75 0.85
N ALA A 17 -28.15 29.51 -0.24
CA ALA A 17 -27.23 29.25 -1.35
C ALA A 17 -25.75 29.32 -0.93
N PHE A 18 -25.42 30.26 -0.04
CA PHE A 18 -24.06 30.39 0.52
C PHE A 18 -23.71 29.23 1.46
N SER A 19 -24.64 28.80 2.32
CA SER A 19 -24.44 27.63 3.20
C SER A 19 -24.25 26.34 2.40
N VAL A 20 -25.09 26.09 1.39
CA VAL A 20 -24.99 24.89 0.54
C VAL A 20 -23.68 24.89 -0.24
N ALA A 21 -23.24 26.03 -0.76
CA ALA A 21 -21.96 26.13 -1.45
C ALA A 21 -20.77 25.82 -0.53
N GLN A 22 -20.81 26.27 0.72
CA GLN A 22 -19.78 26.01 1.71
C GLN A 22 -19.75 24.53 2.12
N ASP A 23 -20.92 23.90 2.31
CA ASP A 23 -21.00 22.46 2.61
C ASP A 23 -20.44 21.61 1.46
N LEU A 24 -20.72 22.00 0.21
CA LEU A 24 -20.18 21.32 -0.98
C LEU A 24 -18.66 21.42 -1.10
N GLU A 25 -18.05 22.52 -0.68
CA GLU A 25 -16.60 22.68 -0.62
C GLU A 25 -15.97 21.68 0.36
N LEU A 26 -16.56 21.55 1.57
CA LEU A 26 -16.10 20.58 2.57
C LEU A 26 -16.14 19.14 2.08
N TYR A 27 -17.19 18.74 1.34
CA TYR A 27 -17.24 17.41 0.74
C TYR A 27 -16.18 17.21 -0.34
N ARG A 28 -15.88 18.23 -1.16
CA ARG A 28 -14.85 18.15 -2.21
C ARG A 28 -13.44 18.03 -1.63
N ASP A 29 -13.17 18.77 -0.57
CA ASP A 29 -11.91 18.68 0.17
C ASP A 29 -11.76 17.28 0.76
N PHE A 30 -12.79 16.78 1.44
CA PHE A 30 -12.80 15.42 1.98
C PHE A 30 -12.58 14.34 0.91
N ILE A 31 -13.22 14.46 -0.26
CA ILE A 31 -13.04 13.52 -1.37
C ILE A 31 -11.58 13.53 -1.84
N SER A 32 -11.02 14.72 -2.04
CA SER A 32 -9.67 14.87 -2.59
C SER A 32 -8.61 14.39 -1.59
N GLU A 33 -8.63 14.92 -0.37
CA GLU A 33 -7.71 14.53 0.70
C GLU A 33 -7.86 13.06 1.09
N GLY A 34 -9.10 12.57 1.11
CA GLY A 34 -9.40 11.19 1.43
C GLY A 34 -8.79 10.20 0.44
N LEU A 35 -8.83 10.50 -0.87
CA LEU A 35 -8.18 9.67 -1.88
C LEU A 35 -6.65 9.71 -1.74
N GLU A 36 -6.05 10.88 -1.50
CA GLU A 36 -4.60 11.01 -1.28
C GLU A 36 -4.12 10.23 -0.02
N HIS A 37 -4.92 10.27 1.04
CA HIS A 37 -4.70 9.47 2.25
C HIS A 37 -4.71 7.97 1.95
N LEU A 38 -5.67 7.50 1.15
CA LEU A 38 -5.78 6.10 0.77
C LEU A 38 -4.62 5.66 -0.12
N ASP A 39 -4.15 6.49 -1.06
CA ASP A 39 -2.95 6.20 -1.87
C ASP A 39 -1.70 6.10 -0.99
N THR A 40 -1.57 7.01 -0.02
CA THR A 40 -0.46 6.99 0.95
C THR A 40 -0.48 5.71 1.79
N ILE A 41 -1.66 5.24 2.20
CA ILE A 41 -1.79 3.97 2.92
C ILE A 41 -1.26 2.81 2.08
N GLU A 42 -1.64 2.71 0.80
CA GLU A 42 -1.22 1.60 -0.06
C GLU A 42 0.30 1.55 -0.26
N VAL A 43 0.95 2.69 -0.43
CA VAL A 43 2.42 2.78 -0.50
C VAL A 43 3.05 2.27 0.80
N ASN A 44 2.53 2.70 1.95
CA ASN A 44 3.05 2.24 3.24
C ASN A 44 2.81 0.75 3.49
N LEU A 45 1.77 0.15 2.91
CA LEU A 45 1.54 -1.30 3.00
C LEU A 45 2.63 -2.11 2.31
N ILE A 46 3.27 -1.58 1.26
CA ILE A 46 4.44 -2.21 0.62
C ILE A 46 5.59 -2.32 1.63
N ASN A 47 5.82 -1.25 2.40
CA ASN A 47 6.83 -1.24 3.45
C ASN A 47 6.45 -2.16 4.60
N LEU A 48 5.18 -2.16 4.99
CA LEU A 48 4.69 -3.02 6.06
C LEU A 48 4.82 -4.51 5.70
N GLU A 49 4.58 -4.90 4.45
CA GLU A 49 4.77 -6.29 3.99
C GLU A 49 6.23 -6.75 4.12
N GLN A 50 7.20 -5.84 3.97
CA GLN A 50 8.62 -6.13 4.12
C GLN A 50 9.08 -6.10 5.58
N ALA A 51 8.56 -5.16 6.38
CA ALA A 51 8.91 -4.96 7.78
C ALA A 51 7.64 -4.88 8.68
N PRO A 52 7.00 -6.02 9.00
CA PRO A 52 5.68 -6.04 9.65
C PRO A 52 5.69 -5.62 11.12
N GLY A 53 6.87 -5.60 11.75
CA GLY A 53 7.07 -5.08 13.10
C GLY A 53 7.43 -3.60 13.16
N ASP A 54 7.54 -2.91 12.01
CA ASP A 54 7.91 -1.50 11.97
C ASP A 54 6.77 -0.60 12.47
N LYS A 55 6.93 -0.13 13.71
CA LYS A 55 5.97 0.76 14.37
C LYS A 55 5.84 2.11 13.67
N GLU A 56 6.87 2.59 12.99
CA GLU A 56 6.77 3.85 12.26
C GLU A 56 5.84 3.69 11.06
N THR A 57 6.03 2.62 10.27
CA THR A 57 5.15 2.28 9.15
C THR A 57 3.71 2.01 9.61
N ILE A 58 3.49 1.27 10.72
CA ILE A 58 2.15 1.06 11.27
C ILE A 58 1.49 2.40 11.64
N ASN A 59 2.21 3.32 12.28
CA ASN A 59 1.70 4.64 12.63
C ASN A 59 1.43 5.51 11.39
N ALA A 60 2.25 5.39 10.35
CA ALA A 60 2.05 6.08 9.07
C ALA A 60 0.77 5.63 8.35
N ILE A 61 0.36 4.38 8.53
CA ILE A 61 -0.92 3.84 8.01
C ILE A 61 -2.09 4.22 8.93
N PHE A 62 -1.90 4.17 10.25
CA PHE A 62 -2.92 4.49 11.24
C PHE A 62 -3.42 5.94 11.13
N ARG A 63 -2.51 6.92 10.96
CA ARG A 63 -2.87 8.35 10.96
C ARG A 63 -3.89 8.72 9.87
N PRO A 64 -3.70 8.35 8.58
CA PRO A 64 -4.71 8.61 7.55
C PRO A 64 -6.09 8.00 7.85
N PHE A 65 -6.16 6.78 8.40
CA PHE A 65 -7.44 6.19 8.83
C PHE A 65 -8.10 6.99 9.97
N HIS A 66 -7.30 7.46 10.93
CA HIS A 66 -7.79 8.29 12.04
C HIS A 66 -8.35 9.63 11.53
N THR A 67 -7.67 10.26 10.57
CA THR A 67 -8.17 11.47 9.91
C THR A 67 -9.46 11.20 9.13
N LEU A 68 -9.49 10.15 8.31
CA LEU A 68 -10.69 9.74 7.56
C LEU A 68 -11.89 9.52 8.50
N LYS A 69 -11.70 8.80 9.62
CA LYS A 69 -12.74 8.65 10.65
C LYS A 69 -13.19 10.02 11.18
N GLY A 70 -12.25 10.87 11.59
CA GLY A 70 -12.57 12.18 12.18
C GLY A 70 -13.40 13.06 11.25
N VAL A 71 -12.95 13.21 10.01
CA VAL A 71 -13.60 14.09 9.03
C VAL A 71 -14.93 13.51 8.54
N SER A 72 -15.01 12.20 8.27
CA SER A 72 -16.27 11.56 7.88
C SER A 72 -17.34 11.62 8.98
N GLY A 73 -16.94 11.54 10.26
CA GLY A 73 -17.85 11.74 11.39
C GLY A 73 -18.38 13.18 11.46
N PHE A 74 -17.53 14.18 11.20
CA PHE A 74 -17.93 15.59 11.12
C PHE A 74 -18.90 15.86 9.96
N LEU A 75 -18.67 15.26 8.79
CA LEU A 75 -19.52 15.37 7.60
C LEU A 75 -20.75 14.43 7.62
N ASN A 76 -20.99 13.73 8.72
CA ASN A 76 -22.10 12.77 8.88
C ASN A 76 -22.13 11.66 7.80
N LEU A 77 -20.96 11.28 7.27
CA LEU A 77 -20.78 10.19 6.30
C LEU A 77 -20.68 8.86 7.03
N GLN A 78 -21.83 8.34 7.47
CA GLN A 78 -21.91 7.26 8.48
C GLN A 78 -21.20 5.97 8.07
N ASP A 79 -21.33 5.52 6.82
CA ASP A 79 -20.70 4.27 6.39
C ASP A 79 -19.18 4.39 6.36
N ILE A 80 -18.66 5.50 5.81
CA ILE A 80 -17.22 5.79 5.80
C ILE A 80 -16.70 5.90 7.24
N HIS A 81 -17.39 6.65 8.09
CA HIS A 81 -17.02 6.84 9.50
C HIS A 81 -16.93 5.51 10.25
N ARG A 82 -17.99 4.70 10.19
CA ARG A 82 -18.05 3.40 10.88
C ARG A 82 -16.98 2.46 10.36
N PHE A 83 -16.78 2.41 9.04
CA PHE A 83 -15.81 1.50 8.45
C PHE A 83 -14.37 1.91 8.75
N SER A 84 -14.02 3.20 8.58
CA SER A 84 -12.69 3.73 8.96
C SER A 84 -12.40 3.50 10.44
N HIS A 85 -13.38 3.66 11.33
CA HIS A 85 -13.22 3.37 12.75
C HIS A 85 -12.90 1.90 13.04
N GLY A 86 -13.56 0.96 12.34
CA GLY A 86 -13.30 -0.47 12.49
C GLY A 86 -11.86 -0.83 12.10
N VAL A 87 -11.39 -0.30 10.97
CA VAL A 87 -10.01 -0.49 10.50
C VAL A 87 -9.00 0.18 11.42
N GLU A 88 -9.28 1.40 11.89
CA GLU A 88 -8.46 2.11 12.87
C GLU A 88 -8.29 1.29 14.15
N SER A 89 -9.37 0.68 14.65
CA SER A 89 -9.33 -0.16 15.86
C SER A 89 -8.44 -1.40 15.68
N LEU A 90 -8.44 -2.01 14.50
CA LEU A 90 -7.54 -3.11 14.17
C LEU A 90 -6.07 -2.67 14.20
N LEU A 91 -5.76 -1.51 13.60
CA LEU A 91 -4.41 -0.94 13.58
C LEU A 91 -3.96 -0.43 14.96
N ASP A 92 -4.87 0.08 15.79
CA ASP A 92 -4.57 0.48 17.17
C ASP A 92 -4.15 -0.73 18.02
N ASN A 93 -4.78 -1.88 17.82
CA ASN A 93 -4.33 -3.10 18.49
C ASN A 93 -2.91 -3.52 18.02
N ALA A 94 -2.61 -3.40 16.73
CA ALA A 94 -1.28 -3.73 16.21
C ALA A 94 -0.18 -2.77 16.71
N ARG A 95 -0.45 -1.46 16.73
CA ARG A 95 0.53 -0.47 17.20
C ARG A 95 0.80 -0.56 18.70
N ASN A 96 -0.19 -1.02 19.48
CA ASN A 96 -0.07 -1.26 20.92
C ASN A 96 0.40 -2.69 21.28
N ASP A 97 0.98 -3.45 20.34
CA ASP A 97 1.52 -4.79 20.55
C ASP A 97 0.49 -5.85 21.01
N LYS A 98 -0.80 -5.55 20.86
CA LYS A 98 -1.88 -6.51 21.16
C LYS A 98 -2.10 -7.51 20.02
N LEU A 99 -1.73 -7.12 18.79
CA LEU A 99 -1.77 -7.96 17.60
C LEU A 99 -0.46 -7.84 16.82
N THR A 100 -0.06 -8.91 16.17
CA THR A 100 1.05 -8.88 15.20
C THR A 100 0.49 -8.77 13.79
N ILE A 101 1.01 -7.85 13.00
CA ILE A 101 0.68 -7.75 11.57
C ILE A 101 1.08 -9.05 10.86
N ASN A 102 0.14 -9.62 10.12
CA ASN A 102 0.37 -10.79 9.27
C ASN A 102 -0.16 -10.51 7.84
N GLN A 103 0.09 -11.43 6.90
CA GLN A 103 -0.34 -11.26 5.51
C GLN A 103 -1.85 -11.09 5.37
N LYS A 104 -2.65 -11.82 6.16
CA LYS A 104 -4.11 -11.72 6.14
C LYS A 104 -4.59 -10.32 6.54
N MET A 105 -3.87 -9.69 7.48
CA MET A 105 -4.15 -8.32 7.91
C MET A 105 -3.76 -7.31 6.82
N VAL A 106 -2.59 -7.46 6.18
CA VAL A 106 -2.20 -6.61 5.04
C VAL A 106 -3.22 -6.71 3.91
N ASP A 107 -3.67 -7.93 3.58
CA ASP A 107 -4.69 -8.17 2.54
C ASP A 107 -6.02 -7.52 2.88
N PHE A 108 -6.43 -7.60 4.15
CA PHE A 108 -7.64 -6.93 4.61
C PHE A 108 -7.52 -5.41 4.56
N ILE A 109 -6.37 -4.83 4.92
CA ILE A 109 -6.20 -3.37 4.85
C ILE A 109 -6.24 -2.91 3.39
N LEU A 110 -5.66 -3.65 2.44
CA LEU A 110 -5.81 -3.36 1.01
C LEU A 110 -7.29 -3.41 0.58
N GLU A 111 -8.02 -4.44 1.00
CA GLU A 111 -9.46 -4.55 0.72
C GLU A 111 -10.27 -3.40 1.35
N ALA A 112 -9.89 -2.96 2.55
CA ALA A 112 -10.51 -1.82 3.20
C ALA A 112 -10.23 -0.51 2.46
N VAL A 113 -9.02 -0.33 1.94
CA VAL A 113 -8.69 0.81 1.06
C VAL A 113 -9.55 0.78 -0.20
N ASP A 114 -9.66 -0.38 -0.86
CA ASP A 114 -10.47 -0.56 -2.07
C ASP A 114 -11.94 -0.18 -1.81
N LEU A 115 -12.51 -0.62 -0.68
CA LEU A 115 -13.88 -0.29 -0.29
C LEU A 115 -14.06 1.19 0.05
N LEU A 116 -13.14 1.81 0.78
CA LEU A 116 -13.20 3.24 1.11
C LEU A 116 -13.09 4.11 -0.15
N LYS A 117 -12.21 3.75 -1.09
CA LYS A 117 -12.15 4.41 -2.40
C LYS A 117 -13.49 4.33 -3.11
N LYS A 118 -14.13 3.15 -3.12
CA LYS A 118 -15.46 2.96 -3.72
C LYS A 118 -16.52 3.87 -3.07
N MET A 119 -16.53 3.99 -1.74
CA MET A 119 -17.46 4.89 -1.03
C MET A 119 -17.20 6.35 -1.35
N ILE A 120 -15.93 6.78 -1.40
CA ILE A 120 -15.57 8.16 -1.74
C ILE A 120 -15.93 8.50 -3.20
N PHE A 121 -15.74 7.56 -4.14
CA PHE A 121 -16.18 7.75 -5.53
C PHE A 121 -17.70 7.81 -5.67
N ASP A 122 -18.43 7.01 -4.88
CA ASP A 122 -19.89 7.08 -4.83
C ASP A 122 -20.38 8.43 -4.28
N LEU A 123 -19.78 8.91 -3.18
CA LEU A 123 -20.02 10.25 -2.65
C LEU A 123 -19.76 11.33 -3.69
N ARG A 124 -18.63 11.24 -4.41
CA ARG A 124 -18.29 12.18 -5.48
C ARG A 124 -19.38 12.21 -6.56
N ALA A 125 -19.88 11.05 -6.99
CA ALA A 125 -20.93 10.97 -7.99
C ALA A 125 -22.23 11.64 -7.52
N HIS A 126 -22.61 11.45 -6.24
CA HIS A 126 -23.79 12.12 -5.67
C HIS A 126 -23.61 13.65 -5.63
N ILE A 127 -22.45 14.13 -5.17
CA ILE A 127 -22.14 15.55 -5.11
C ILE A 127 -22.15 16.18 -6.51
N GLU A 128 -21.61 15.51 -7.52
CA GLU A 128 -21.66 15.94 -8.93
C GLU A 128 -23.09 15.95 -9.49
N ALA A 129 -23.97 15.08 -8.99
CA ALA A 129 -25.40 15.06 -9.31
C ALA A 129 -26.24 16.06 -8.48
N GLY A 130 -25.61 16.87 -7.63
CA GLY A 130 -26.31 17.84 -6.77
C GLY A 130 -27.03 17.20 -5.57
N GLN A 131 -26.64 15.98 -5.20
CA GLN A 131 -27.18 15.23 -4.06
C GLN A 131 -26.16 15.20 -2.92
N ILE A 132 -26.64 15.34 -1.67
CA ILE A 132 -25.81 15.17 -0.48
C ILE A 132 -26.05 13.78 0.07
N GLY A 133 -24.99 12.97 0.18
CA GLY A 133 -25.04 11.62 0.73
C GLY A 133 -24.27 10.61 -0.12
N HIS A 134 -24.51 9.33 0.16
CA HIS A 134 -23.94 8.19 -0.55
C HIS A 134 -24.96 7.04 -0.55
N ALA A 135 -24.76 6.06 -1.44
CA ALA A 135 -25.47 4.80 -1.41
C ALA A 135 -25.19 4.03 -0.11
N GLU A 136 -26.12 3.20 0.34
CA GLU A 136 -25.90 2.31 1.50
C GLU A 136 -24.95 1.16 1.12
N PHE A 137 -23.93 0.92 1.94
CA PHE A 137 -22.97 -0.16 1.74
C PHE A 137 -23.20 -1.30 2.73
N ASP A 138 -23.20 -2.55 2.24
CA ASP A 138 -23.20 -3.72 3.12
C ASP A 138 -21.81 -3.90 3.76
N LEU A 139 -21.68 -3.39 4.99
CA LEU A 139 -20.46 -3.44 5.78
C LEU A 139 -20.35 -4.67 6.69
N ALA A 140 -21.44 -5.43 6.86
CA ALA A 140 -21.47 -6.60 7.75
C ALA A 140 -20.32 -7.59 7.51
N PRO A 141 -20.03 -8.04 6.26
CA PRO A 141 -18.96 -9.00 6.03
C PRO A 141 -17.57 -8.46 6.40
N TYR A 142 -17.37 -7.15 6.31
CA TYR A 142 -16.10 -6.52 6.66
C TYR A 142 -15.92 -6.40 8.17
N PHE A 143 -17.00 -6.10 8.92
CA PHE A 143 -16.95 -6.10 10.38
C PHE A 143 -16.72 -7.49 10.95
N GLU A 144 -17.36 -8.52 10.40
CA GLU A 144 -17.09 -9.92 10.77
C GLU A 144 -15.61 -10.27 10.55
N LYS A 145 -15.02 -9.81 9.44
CA LYS A 145 -13.61 -10.01 9.14
C LYS A 145 -12.69 -9.25 10.10
N ILE A 146 -13.03 -8.03 10.50
CA ILE A 146 -12.29 -7.26 11.52
C ILE A 146 -12.29 -8.01 12.85
N GLU A 147 -13.45 -8.45 13.32
CA GLU A 147 -13.58 -9.20 14.58
C GLU A 147 -12.75 -10.49 14.53
N TRP A 148 -12.83 -11.23 13.43
CA TRP A 148 -12.04 -12.43 13.23
C TRP A 148 -10.52 -12.17 13.25
N LEU A 149 -10.06 -11.08 12.62
CA LEU A 149 -8.65 -10.68 12.66
C LEU A 149 -8.21 -10.24 14.07
N GLN A 150 -9.07 -9.55 14.82
CA GLN A 150 -8.80 -9.14 16.20
C GLN A 150 -8.71 -10.32 17.16
N GLN A 151 -9.42 -11.42 16.87
CA GLN A 151 -9.36 -12.66 17.65
C GLN A 151 -8.18 -13.56 17.27
N GLY A 152 -7.31 -13.12 16.34
CA GLY A 152 -6.10 -13.86 15.95
C GLY A 152 -6.26 -14.77 14.73
N GLY A 153 -7.37 -14.68 13.99
CA GLY A 153 -7.45 -15.22 12.63
C GLY A 153 -7.30 -16.75 12.50
N ALA A 154 -7.92 -17.50 13.41
CA ALA A 154 -8.13 -18.96 13.47
C ALA A 154 -6.93 -19.94 13.37
N GLU A 155 -5.72 -19.48 13.08
CA GLU A 155 -4.49 -20.28 13.17
C GLU A 155 -3.36 -19.26 13.23
N SER A 156 -2.45 -19.37 14.21
CA SER A 156 -1.26 -18.53 14.23
C SER A 156 -0.46 -18.85 12.96
N PRO A 157 -0.39 -17.97 11.94
CA PRO A 157 0.80 -18.00 11.12
C PRO A 157 1.93 -17.58 12.07
N ALA A 158 3.12 -18.13 11.90
CA ALA A 158 4.28 -17.57 12.59
C ALA A 158 4.24 -16.04 12.41
N PRO A 159 4.53 -15.24 13.46
CA PRO A 159 4.75 -13.81 13.31
C PRO A 159 5.56 -13.58 12.04
N LEU A 160 5.26 -12.54 11.26
CA LEU A 160 6.18 -12.16 10.19
C LEU A 160 7.46 -11.64 10.87
N GLN A 161 8.28 -12.56 11.36
CA GLN A 161 9.55 -12.30 11.97
C GLN A 161 10.44 -11.73 10.86
N PRO A 162 11.32 -10.77 11.17
CA PRO A 162 12.44 -10.48 10.30
C PRO A 162 13.24 -11.78 10.19
N LYS A 163 13.05 -12.52 9.10
CA LYS A 163 13.85 -13.72 8.86
C LYS A 163 15.19 -13.23 8.33
N GLU A 164 16.24 -13.59 9.06
CA GLU A 164 17.65 -13.32 8.74
C GLU A 164 17.99 -13.64 7.28
N GLU A 165 19.00 -12.90 6.82
CA GLU A 165 19.52 -12.78 5.46
C GLU A 165 19.94 -14.14 4.84
N GLU A 166 19.01 -14.82 4.17
CA GLU A 166 19.30 -15.95 3.27
C GLU A 166 19.37 -15.46 1.81
N ALA A 167 20.18 -16.15 1.00
CA ALA A 167 20.63 -15.88 -0.38
C ALA A 167 19.85 -14.84 -1.20
N PRO A 168 20.52 -13.98 -2.00
CA PRO A 168 19.86 -12.87 -2.69
C PRO A 168 18.72 -13.42 -3.55
N PRO A 169 17.46 -13.08 -3.21
CA PRO A 169 16.33 -13.54 -3.99
C PRO A 169 16.42 -13.02 -5.43
N PRO A 170 15.70 -13.63 -6.39
CA PRO A 170 15.55 -13.06 -7.73
C PRO A 170 15.11 -11.59 -7.63
N LEU A 171 15.64 -10.74 -8.51
CA LEU A 171 15.35 -9.31 -8.49
C LEU A 171 13.84 -9.10 -8.67
N MET A 172 13.23 -8.29 -7.80
CA MET A 172 11.79 -7.99 -7.88
C MET A 172 11.37 -7.47 -9.27
N GLY A 173 12.23 -6.69 -9.93
CA GLY A 173 12.01 -6.24 -11.30
C GLY A 173 11.89 -7.38 -12.31
N GLU A 174 12.72 -8.43 -12.19
CA GLU A 174 12.65 -9.60 -13.08
C GLU A 174 11.35 -10.39 -12.86
N LEU A 175 10.91 -10.54 -11.61
CA LEU A 175 9.64 -11.19 -11.29
C LEU A 175 8.46 -10.42 -11.89
N LEU A 176 8.41 -9.09 -11.71
CA LEU A 176 7.36 -8.25 -12.28
C LEU A 176 7.35 -8.32 -13.83
N SER A 177 8.52 -8.29 -14.45
CA SER A 177 8.68 -8.40 -15.91
C SER A 177 8.25 -9.76 -16.44
N SER A 178 8.66 -10.85 -15.79
CA SER A 178 8.30 -12.22 -16.19
C SER A 178 6.79 -12.49 -16.16
N ARG A 179 6.04 -11.74 -15.34
CA ARG A 179 4.57 -11.79 -15.27
C ARG A 179 3.87 -10.92 -16.29
N GLY A 180 4.62 -10.16 -17.08
CA GLY A 180 4.06 -9.17 -18.01
C GLY A 180 3.40 -7.98 -17.32
N LEU A 181 3.71 -7.73 -16.05
CA LEU A 181 3.14 -6.61 -15.28
C LEU A 181 3.84 -5.29 -15.58
N ILE A 182 5.08 -5.34 -16.05
CA ILE A 182 5.89 -4.17 -16.37
C ILE A 182 6.87 -4.50 -17.49
N SER A 183 7.22 -3.52 -18.33
CA SER A 183 8.22 -3.73 -19.37
C SER A 183 9.65 -3.65 -18.80
N PRO A 184 10.64 -4.32 -19.42
CA PRO A 184 12.05 -4.13 -19.07
C PRO A 184 12.52 -2.67 -19.20
N GLN A 185 11.87 -1.87 -20.06
CA GLN A 185 12.20 -0.45 -20.24
C GLN A 185 11.77 0.38 -19.04
N ASP A 186 10.53 0.18 -18.56
CA ASP A 186 10.03 0.87 -17.36
C ASP A 186 10.87 0.54 -16.12
N ILE A 187 11.35 -0.71 -16.00
CA ILE A 187 12.27 -1.10 -14.91
C ILE A 187 13.59 -0.33 -15.00
N GLN A 188 14.16 -0.20 -16.20
CA GLN A 188 15.41 0.54 -16.40
C GLN A 188 15.25 2.03 -16.10
N GLU A 189 14.12 2.62 -16.49
CA GLU A 189 13.78 4.01 -16.18
C GLU A 189 13.66 4.23 -14.66
N ALA A 190 12.93 3.36 -13.96
CA ALA A 190 12.79 3.44 -12.51
C ALA A 190 14.13 3.22 -11.78
N LEU A 191 14.99 2.32 -12.26
CA LEU A 191 16.35 2.14 -11.73
C LEU A 191 17.22 3.38 -11.94
N LYS A 192 17.04 4.10 -13.05
CA LYS A 192 17.72 5.36 -13.29
C LYS A 192 17.27 6.42 -12.28
N VAL A 193 15.96 6.55 -12.07
CA VAL A 193 15.40 7.46 -11.05
C VAL A 193 15.88 7.10 -9.64
N GLN A 194 15.95 5.81 -9.31
CA GLN A 194 16.47 5.33 -8.03
C GLN A 194 17.93 5.77 -7.80
N ASN A 195 18.79 5.62 -8.81
CA ASN A 195 20.21 5.91 -8.69
C ASN A 195 20.52 7.41 -8.75
N GLU A 196 19.80 8.16 -9.59
CA GLU A 196 20.13 9.56 -9.89
C GLU A 196 19.35 10.56 -9.02
N GLN A 197 18.11 10.24 -8.65
CA GLN A 197 17.19 11.22 -8.05
C GLN A 197 16.78 10.85 -6.63
N THR A 198 16.60 9.56 -6.34
CA THR A 198 16.08 9.09 -5.03
C THR A 198 16.89 7.92 -4.47
N PRO A 199 18.21 8.09 -4.25
CA PRO A 199 19.05 7.04 -3.69
C PRO A 199 18.53 6.61 -2.31
N GLY A 200 18.10 5.35 -2.21
CA GLY A 200 17.54 4.76 -0.99
C GLY A 200 16.04 4.45 -1.05
N LYS A 201 15.27 5.02 -2.01
CA LYS A 201 13.89 4.57 -2.23
C LYS A 201 13.86 3.17 -2.84
N LYS A 202 12.86 2.37 -2.48
CA LYS A 202 12.70 1.01 -2.99
C LYS A 202 12.14 1.06 -4.41
N LEU A 203 12.60 0.17 -5.30
CA LEU A 203 12.14 0.12 -6.70
C LEU A 203 10.62 0.01 -6.81
N GLY A 204 9.98 -0.79 -5.95
CA GLY A 204 8.52 -0.93 -5.95
C GLY A 204 7.77 0.35 -5.62
N GLU A 205 8.32 1.22 -4.75
CA GLU A 205 7.71 2.52 -4.43
C GLU A 205 7.83 3.49 -5.61
N ILE A 206 8.97 3.48 -6.30
CA ILE A 206 9.20 4.32 -7.50
C ILE A 206 8.22 3.93 -8.61
N LEU A 207 8.07 2.62 -8.85
CA LEU A 207 7.16 2.11 -9.87
C LEU A 207 5.69 2.41 -9.58
N VAL A 208 5.30 2.46 -8.31
CA VAL A 208 3.96 2.92 -7.90
C VAL A 208 3.82 4.42 -8.08
N ALA A 209 4.83 5.20 -7.68
CA ALA A 209 4.81 6.66 -7.81
C ALA A 209 4.78 7.14 -9.26
N GLU A 210 5.35 6.37 -10.19
CA GLU A 210 5.26 6.61 -11.65
C GLU A 210 4.02 5.99 -12.30
N GLU A 211 3.07 5.50 -11.50
CA GLU A 211 1.82 4.85 -11.93
C GLU A 211 2.01 3.64 -12.87
N LYS A 212 3.20 3.03 -12.86
CA LYS A 212 3.54 1.89 -13.73
C LYS A 212 2.92 0.59 -13.23
N ILE A 213 2.79 0.44 -11.92
CA ILE A 213 2.21 -0.75 -11.27
C ILE A 213 1.42 -0.35 -10.03
N LYS A 214 0.48 -1.22 -9.62
CA LYS A 214 -0.32 -1.03 -8.40
C LYS A 214 0.40 -1.57 -7.15
N PRO A 215 0.19 -0.98 -5.96
CA PRO A 215 0.75 -1.48 -4.70
C PRO A 215 0.49 -2.95 -4.42
N ARG A 216 -0.74 -3.42 -4.69
CA ARG A 216 -1.10 -4.85 -4.58
C ARG A 216 -0.19 -5.76 -5.42
N GLN A 217 0.15 -5.34 -6.64
CA GLN A 217 1.03 -6.12 -7.53
C GLN A 217 2.47 -6.18 -6.99
N VAL A 218 2.95 -5.11 -6.36
CA VAL A 218 4.24 -5.08 -5.67
C VAL A 218 4.23 -6.05 -4.48
N ILE A 219 3.18 -6.00 -3.66
CA ILE A 219 3.02 -6.88 -2.49
C ILE A 219 2.99 -8.36 -2.90
N GLU A 220 2.24 -8.71 -3.95
CA GLU A 220 2.23 -10.06 -4.51
C GLU A 220 3.61 -10.49 -5.00
N ALA A 221 4.32 -9.63 -5.75
CA ALA A 221 5.67 -9.92 -6.23
C ALA A 221 6.67 -10.12 -5.07
N LEU A 222 6.57 -9.33 -4.00
CA LEU A 222 7.40 -9.48 -2.79
C LEU A 222 7.13 -10.80 -2.07
N ARG A 223 5.87 -11.24 -1.99
CA ARG A 223 5.53 -12.53 -1.39
C ARG A 223 6.10 -13.69 -2.18
N ASP A 224 6.04 -13.61 -3.50
CA ASP A 224 6.59 -14.67 -4.34
C ASP A 224 8.11 -14.65 -4.34
N GLN A 225 8.73 -13.48 -4.25
CA GLN A 225 10.16 -13.35 -3.98
C GLN A 225 10.57 -14.08 -2.68
N LYS A 226 9.81 -13.89 -1.59
CA LYS A 226 10.05 -14.58 -0.30
C LYS A 226 9.84 -16.10 -0.40
N LYS A 227 8.80 -16.57 -1.11
CA LYS A 227 8.57 -18.01 -1.33
C LYS A 227 9.72 -18.65 -2.09
N ILE A 228 10.14 -18.03 -3.19
CA ILE A 228 11.24 -18.50 -4.02
C ILE A 228 12.53 -18.54 -3.18
N ALA A 229 12.83 -17.48 -2.42
CA ALA A 229 13.98 -17.46 -1.51
C ALA A 229 13.94 -18.62 -0.50
N GLY A 230 12.77 -18.88 0.10
CA GLY A 230 12.55 -19.98 1.04
C GLY A 230 12.76 -21.36 0.41
N GLU A 231 12.25 -21.59 -0.80
CA GLU A 231 12.45 -22.84 -1.54
C GLU A 231 13.92 -23.06 -1.90
N PHE A 232 14.63 -21.99 -2.32
CA PHE A 232 16.06 -22.05 -2.60
C PHE A 232 16.89 -22.31 -1.34
N ALA A 233 16.55 -21.69 -0.21
CA ALA A 233 17.22 -21.92 1.07
C ALA A 233 16.98 -23.35 1.57
N GLU A 234 15.74 -23.85 1.52
CA GLU A 234 15.40 -25.21 1.94
C GLU A 234 16.07 -26.27 1.05
N THR A 235 16.16 -26.01 -0.26
CA THR A 235 16.87 -26.89 -1.20
C THR A 235 18.39 -26.86 -0.96
N THR A 236 18.96 -25.68 -0.68
CA THR A 236 20.40 -25.51 -0.41
C THR A 236 20.81 -26.16 0.91
N VAL A 237 20.00 -26.03 1.96
CA VAL A 237 20.20 -26.70 3.26
C VAL A 237 20.16 -28.23 3.11
N ARG A 238 19.33 -28.75 2.21
CA ARG A 238 19.29 -30.19 1.86
C ARG A 238 20.48 -30.65 1.01
N TRP A 239 21.23 -29.74 0.40
CA TRP A 239 22.34 -30.00 -0.54
C TRP A 239 23.64 -29.32 -0.11
N ILE A 240 24.11 -29.55 1.13
CA ILE A 240 25.44 -29.08 1.55
C ILE A 240 26.48 -30.21 1.44
N PRO A 241 27.22 -30.36 0.31
CA PRO A 241 28.53 -30.98 0.32
C PRO A 241 29.58 -29.98 0.85
N THR A 242 30.55 -30.50 1.60
CA THR A 242 31.43 -29.86 2.60
C THR A 242 32.37 -28.71 2.21
N ASN A 243 32.26 -28.06 1.04
CA ASN A 243 33.22 -27.00 0.65
C ASN A 243 32.59 -25.61 0.49
N TRP A 244 32.56 -24.87 1.60
CA TRP A 244 31.96 -23.55 1.77
C TRP A 244 32.81 -22.36 1.24
N THR A 245 33.95 -22.60 0.57
CA THR A 245 34.94 -21.55 0.25
C THR A 245 34.71 -20.82 -1.08
N THR A 246 33.87 -21.32 -1.98
CA THR A 246 33.67 -20.73 -3.32
C THR A 246 32.58 -19.66 -3.38
N TRP A 247 31.63 -19.64 -2.44
CA TRP A 247 30.55 -18.65 -2.42
C TRP A 247 30.96 -17.31 -1.80
N TRP A 248 31.83 -17.34 -0.78
CA TRP A 248 32.36 -16.12 -0.15
C TRP A 248 33.19 -15.26 -1.12
N THR A 249 33.89 -15.90 -2.06
CA THR A 249 34.70 -15.21 -3.08
C THR A 249 33.86 -14.56 -4.18
N TRP A 250 32.64 -15.05 -4.44
CA TRP A 250 31.68 -14.40 -5.33
C TRP A 250 30.97 -13.23 -4.65
N TRP A 251 30.54 -13.39 -3.39
CA TRP A 251 29.87 -12.33 -2.64
C TRP A 251 30.80 -11.15 -2.30
N ALA A 252 32.04 -11.41 -1.88
CA ALA A 252 33.04 -10.37 -1.60
C ALA A 252 33.44 -9.55 -2.85
N ASN A 253 33.22 -10.08 -4.06
CA ASN A 253 33.52 -9.39 -5.31
C ASN A 253 32.37 -8.49 -5.79
N TRP A 254 31.17 -8.64 -5.22
CA TRP A 254 30.00 -7.82 -5.53
C TRP A 254 29.88 -6.60 -4.60
N SER A 255 30.41 -6.68 -3.37
CA SER A 255 30.32 -5.61 -2.35
C SER A 255 31.50 -4.63 -2.31
N SER A 256 32.43 -4.67 -3.28
CA SER A 256 33.55 -3.72 -3.36
C SER A 256 33.36 -2.72 -4.52
N PRO A 257 33.26 -1.40 -4.28
CA PRO A 257 33.36 -0.41 -5.34
C PRO A 257 34.82 -0.31 -5.80
N ARG A 258 35.22 -1.12 -6.79
CA ARG A 258 36.55 -0.97 -7.41
C ARG A 258 36.51 0.19 -8.41
N LEU A 259 37.00 1.32 -7.92
CA LEU A 259 37.67 2.36 -8.68
C LEU A 259 38.49 1.75 -9.85
N TRP A 260 38.09 2.08 -11.06
CA TRP A 260 38.89 1.89 -12.26
C TRP A 260 40.00 2.94 -12.25
N CYS A 261 41.25 2.56 -11.98
CA CYS A 261 42.40 3.26 -12.52
C CYS A 261 43.55 2.27 -12.74
N SER A 262 43.94 2.18 -14.02
CA SER A 262 44.83 1.21 -14.63
C SER A 262 46.25 1.22 -14.07
N ARG A 263 46.77 0.02 -13.79
CA ARG A 263 48.18 -0.26 -13.55
C ARG A 263 48.87 -0.57 -14.87
N THR A 264 49.66 0.35 -15.43
CA THR A 264 50.74 -0.03 -16.35
C THR A 264 51.90 -0.56 -15.52
N ARG A 265 52.27 -1.82 -15.79
CA ARG A 265 53.42 -2.50 -15.20
C ARG A 265 54.44 -2.68 -16.31
N SER A 266 55.63 -2.11 -16.13
CA SER A 266 56.86 -2.53 -16.80
C SER A 266 57.93 -2.65 -15.73
N SER A 267 58.54 -3.83 -15.62
CA SER A 267 59.59 -4.22 -14.67
C SER A 267 60.82 -4.75 -15.44
N PRO A 268 61.98 -4.94 -14.79
CA PRO A 268 63.31 -4.50 -15.25
C PRO A 268 64.14 -5.66 -15.88
N PRO A 269 65.46 -5.53 -16.12
CA PRO A 269 66.52 -5.35 -15.10
C PRO A 269 67.25 -4.00 -15.12
#